data_AF-A0A7X9GCM0-F1
#
_entry.id   AF-A0A7X9GCM0-F1
#
_cell.length_a   1.000
_cell.length_b   1.000
_cell.length_c   1.000
_cell.angle_alpha   90.00
_cell.angle_beta   90.00
_cell.angle_gamma   90.00
#
_symmetry.space_group_name_H-M   'P 1'
#
loop_
_entity.id
_entity.type
_entity.pdbx_description
1 polymer ?
#
loop_
_entity_poly.entity_id
_entity_poly.type
_entity_poly.pdbx_seq_one_letter_code
_entity_poly.pdbx_strand_id
1 'polypeptide(L)' 'MKKLKTGNTFIIIGNVLNLFSSLFGDIGMKIFKDFFQGLLVGMSTGLNVIGIILILIYWSKTEKKE' A
#
# COMPACT_ATOMS: atom_id res chain seq x y z
N MET A 1 -16.77 -2.57 -10.97
CA MET A 1 -16.85 -2.21 -9.53
C MET A 1 -15.95 -3.04 -8.62
N LYS A 2 -15.84 -4.37 -8.75
CA LYS A 2 -14.98 -5.19 -7.85
C LYS A 2 -13.50 -4.77 -7.84
N LYS A 3 -12.92 -4.47 -9.01
CA LYS A 3 -11.50 -4.06 -9.14
C LYS A 3 -11.18 -2.68 -8.54
N LEU A 4 -12.11 -1.71 -8.62
CA LEU A 4 -11.99 -0.44 -7.92
C LEU A 4 -11.97 -0.63 -6.41
N LYS A 5 -12.90 -1.45 -5.87
CA LYS A 5 -12.93 -1.77 -4.44
C LYS A 5 -11.61 -2.41 -4.01
N THR A 6 -11.10 -3.36 -4.78
CA THR A 6 -9.79 -3.99 -4.53
C THR A 6 -8.64 -2.96 -4.53
N GLY A 7 -8.57 -2.07 -5.53
CA GLY A 7 -7.54 -1.02 -5.58
C GLY A 7 -7.58 -0.09 -4.37
N ASN A 8 -8.78 0.32 -3.96
CA ASN A 8 -8.95 1.16 -2.77
C ASN A 8 -8.55 0.42 -1.48
N THR A 9 -8.87 -0.87 -1.36
CA THR A 9 -8.43 -1.71 -0.23
C THR A 9 -6.91 -1.80 -0.16
N PHE A 10 -6.22 -1.96 -1.30
CA PHE A 10 -4.76 -1.97 -1.34
C PHE A 10 -4.14 -0.66 -0.82
N ILE A 11 -4.73 0.48 -1.17
CA ILE A 11 -4.29 1.79 -0.68
C ILE A 11 -4.51 1.93 0.83
N ILE A 12 -5.68 1.51 1.32
CA ILE A 12 -6.00 1.54 2.76
C ILE A 12 -5.01 0.65 3.54
N ILE A 13 -4.75 -0.56 3.07
CA ILE A 13 -3.79 -1.48 3.70
C ILE A 13 -2.37 -0.89 3.66
N GLY A 14 -1.96 -0.31 2.53
CA GLY A 14 -0.67 0.37 2.39
C GLY A 14 -0.47 1.47 3.43
N ASN A 15 -1.47 2.35 3.60
CA ASN A 15 -1.42 3.41 4.61
C ASN A 15 -1.43 2.87 6.05
N VAL A 16 -2.21 1.83 6.33
CA VAL A 16 -2.21 1.18 7.65
C VAL A 16 -0.84 0.58 7.96
N LEU A 17 -0.20 -0.07 6.99
CA LEU A 17 1.17 -0.60 7.14
C LEU A 17 2.19 0.51 7.45
N ASN A 18 2.01 1.71 6.90
CA ASN A 18 2.90 2.83 7.17
C ASN A 18 2.80 3.29 8.64
N LEU A 19 1.58 3.31 9.19
CA LEU A 19 1.34 3.61 10.60
C LEU A 19 2.01 2.56 11.49
N PHE A 20 1.89 1.27 11.15
CA PHE A 20 2.58 0.21 11.87
C PHE A 20 4.11 0.35 11.81
N SER A 21 4.67 0.80 10.69
CA SER A 21 6.11 1.07 10.57
C SER A 21 6.57 2.16 11.52
N SER A 22 5.77 3.23 11.67
CA SER A 22 6.07 4.32 12.61
C SER A 22 6.03 3.84 14.07
N LEU A 23 5.10 2.95 14.41
CA LEU A 23 4.97 2.39 15.77
C LEU A 23 6.11 1.39 16.09
N PHE A 24 6.50 0.57 15.12
CA PHE A 24 7.65 -0.33 15.27
C PHE A 24 8.98 0.43 15.41
N GLY A 25 9.04 1.65 14.88
CA GLY A 25 10.13 2.58 15.09
C GLY A 25 10.39 2.91 16.56
N ASP A 26 9.43 2.75 17.47
CA ASP A 26 9.62 3.10 18.89
C ASP A 26 9.98 1.90 19.78
N ILE A 27 9.85 0.67 19.28
CA ILE A 27 9.85 -0.54 20.12
C ILE A 27 10.79 -1.61 19.54
N GLY A 28 12.10 -1.56 19.85
CA GLY A 28 12.99 -2.69 19.50
C GLY A 28 14.50 -2.44 19.47
N MET A 29 15.24 -3.55 19.34
CA MET A 29 16.70 -3.59 19.17
C MET A 29 17.09 -3.03 17.79
N LYS A 30 18.04 -2.10 17.76
CA LYS A 30 18.32 -1.16 16.64
C LYS A 30 18.41 -1.81 15.24
N ILE A 31 19.12 -2.94 15.11
CA ILE A 31 19.39 -3.59 13.82
C ILE A 31 18.13 -4.22 13.21
N PHE A 32 17.34 -4.94 14.02
CA PHE A 32 16.09 -5.54 13.55
C PHE A 32 15.05 -4.46 13.24
N LYS A 33 15.02 -3.39 14.04
CA LYS A 33 14.14 -2.25 13.81
C LYS A 33 14.36 -1.61 12.44
N ASP A 34 15.60 -1.29 12.08
CA ASP A 34 15.89 -0.59 10.82
C ASP A 34 15.51 -1.45 9.59
N PHE A 35 15.75 -2.77 9.65
CA PHE A 35 15.34 -3.70 8.59
C PHE A 35 13.82 -3.80 8.46
N PHE A 36 13.09 -4.05 9.55
CA PHE A 36 11.64 -4.18 9.53
C PHE A 36 10.96 -2.86 9.16
N GLN A 37 11.46 -1.73 9.65
CA GLN A 37 10.94 -0.41 9.30
C GLN A 37 11.08 -0.15 7.79
N GLY A 38 12.27 -0.43 7.22
CA GLY A 38 12.48 -0.33 5.77
C GLY A 38 11.58 -1.28 4.98
N LEU A 39 11.41 -2.52 5.44
CA LEU A 39 10.54 -3.51 4.81
C LEU A 39 9.06 -3.08 4.84
N LEU A 40 8.55 -2.61 5.99
CA LEU A 40 7.17 -2.14 6.13
C LEU A 40 6.91 -0.87 5.28
N VAL A 41 7.86 0.07 5.24
CA VAL A 41 7.74 1.28 4.37
C VAL A 41 7.75 0.88 2.89
N GLY A 42 8.63 -0.04 2.50
CA GLY A 42 8.68 -0.56 1.13
C GLY A 42 7.38 -1.27 0.73
N MET A 43 6.85 -2.13 1.60
CA MET A 43 5.56 -2.79 1.38
C MET A 43 4.40 -1.80 1.34
N SER A 44 4.36 -0.81 2.24
CA SER A 44 3.35 0.26 2.24
C SER A 44 3.32 0.99 0.90
N THR A 45 4.48 1.46 0.46
CA THR A 45 4.63 2.19 -0.80
C THR A 45 4.26 1.31 -1.99
N GLY A 46 4.70 0.05 -2.00
CA GLY A 46 4.37 -0.91 -3.05
C GLY A 46 2.87 -1.19 -3.17
N LEU A 47 2.18 -1.41 -2.05
CA LEU A 47 0.73 -1.64 -2.02
C LEU A 47 -0.05 -0.41 -2.51
N ASN A 48 0.39 0.81 -2.14
CA ASN A 48 -0.19 2.06 -2.64
C ASN A 48 -0.03 2.19 -4.17
N VAL A 49 1.18 1.94 -4.70
CA VAL A 49 1.45 1.99 -6.15
C VAL A 49 0.61 0.95 -6.91
N ILE A 50 0.55 -0.29 -6.43
CA ILE A 50 -0.29 -1.35 -7.03
C ILE A 50 -1.77 -0.95 -7.01
N GLY A 51 -2.24 -0.38 -5.89
CA GLY A 51 -3.62 0.10 -5.75
C GLY A 51 -3.97 1.19 -6.78
N ILE A 52 -3.10 2.18 -6.96
CA ILE A 52 -3.25 3.25 -7.96
C ILE A 52 -3.29 2.67 -9.37
N ILE A 53 -2.35 1.77 -9.71
CA ILE A 53 -2.31 1.12 -11.03
C ILE A 53 -3.60 0.36 -11.30
N LEU A 54 -4.14 -0.37 -10.32
CA LEU A 54 -5.42 -1.09 -10.46
C LEU A 54 -6.59 -0.13 -10.74
N ILE A 55 -6.61 1.03 -10.08
CA ILE A 55 -7.63 2.07 -10.29
C ILE A 55 -7.50 2.65 -11.71
N LEU A 56 -6.29 2.98 -12.17
CA LEU A 56 -6.04 3.50 -13.52
C LEU A 56 -6.44 2.48 -14.61
N ILE A 57 -6.08 1.21 -14.44
CA ILE A 57 -6.47 0.14 -15.37
C ILE A 57 -7.99 -0.02 -15.39
N TYR A 58 -8.64 0.07 -14.24
CA TYR A 58 -10.10 0.03 -14.20
C TYR A 58 -10.71 1.21 -14.95
N TRP A 59 -10.26 2.43 -14.67
CA TRP A 59 -10.75 3.65 -15.31
C TRP A 59 -10.61 3.58 -16.83
N SER A 60 -9.43 3.20 -17.32
CA SER A 60 -9.16 3.03 -18.76
C SER A 60 -10.06 1.96 -19.41
N LYS A 61 -10.45 0.91 -18.67
CA LYS A 61 -11.37 -0.12 -19.17
C LYS A 61 -12.83 0.31 -19.14
N THR A 62 -13.21 1.23 -18.26
CA THR A 62 -14.57 1.80 -18.25
C THR A 62 -14.75 2.84 -19.36
N GLU A 63 -13.74 3.66 -19.66
CA GLU A 63 -13.81 4.64 -20.76
C GLU A 63 -13.89 3.99 -22.15
N LYS A 64 -13.41 2.75 -22.32
CA LYS A 64 -13.52 2.01 -23.60
C LYS A 64 -14.85 1.27 -23.79
N LYS A 65 -15.78 1.39 -22.84
CA LYS A 65 -17.10 0.74 -22.87
C LYS A 65 -18.26 1.72 -23.09
N GLU A 66 -17.98 3.02 -23.13
CA GLU A 66 -18.83 4.04 -23.75
C GLU A 66 -18.33 4.33 -25.16
#